data_AF-A0A967CTK9-F1
#
_entry.id   AF-A0A967CTK9-F1
#
_cell.length_a   1.000
_cell.length_b   1.000
_cell.length_c   1.000
_cell.angle_alpha   90.00
_cell.angle_beta   90.00
_cell.angle_gamma   90.00
#
_symmetry.space_group_name_H-M   'P 1'
#
loop_
_entity.id
_entity.type
_entity.pdbx_description
1 polymer ?
#
loop_
_entity_poly.entity_id
_entity_poly.type
_entity_poly.pdbx_seq_one_letter_code
_entity_poly.pdbx_strand_id
1 'polypeptide(L)'
;MHPRSVAVIGASTQAQKVGGMPVRLMREFGFQGRIVPVHPEARDIQGLPAVPRLRFAEPVDMAIVCVPRAAVLQAVADCVD
;
A
#
# COMPACT_ATOMS: atom_id res chain seq x y z
N MET A 1 7.78 -10.65 -13.93
CA MET A 1 7.47 -9.25 -13.58
C MET A 1 8.28 -8.90 -12.33
N HIS A 2 9.00 -7.79 -12.33
CA HIS A 2 9.82 -7.32 -11.19
C HIS A 2 9.47 -5.86 -10.89
N PRO A 3 8.42 -5.57 -10.09
CA PRO A 3 8.05 -4.20 -9.78
C PRO A 3 9.18 -3.54 -8.98
N ARG A 4 9.52 -2.30 -9.32
CA ARG A 4 10.45 -1.47 -8.56
C ARG A 4 9.75 -0.71 -7.43
N SER A 5 8.42 -0.69 -7.44
CA SER A 5 7.58 -0.01 -6.47
C SER A 5 6.23 -0.70 -6.33
N VAL A 6 5.74 -0.82 -5.09
CA VAL A 6 4.46 -1.46 -4.76
C VAL A 6 3.70 -0.60 -3.77
N ALA A 7 2.49 -0.19 -4.13
CA ALA A 7 1.54 0.42 -3.20
C ALA A 7 0.70 -0.64 -2.48
N VAL A 8 0.40 -0.41 -1.21
CA VAL A 8 -0.56 -1.23 -0.43
C VAL A 8 -1.72 -0.33 -0.03
N ILE A 9 -2.85 -0.44 -0.74
CA ILE A 9 -4.05 0.34 -0.52
C ILE A 9 -4.91 -0.33 0.54
N GLY A 10 -5.22 0.41 1.62
CA GLY A 10 -5.77 -0.20 2.83
C GLY A 10 -4.68 -0.80 3.71
N ALA A 11 -3.46 -0.27 3.67
CA ALA A 11 -2.38 -0.63 4.57
C ALA A 11 -2.84 -0.48 6.03
N SER A 12 -2.20 -1.20 6.96
CA SER A 12 -2.61 -1.23 8.37
C SER A 12 -1.40 -1.22 9.30
N THR A 13 -1.50 -0.46 10.39
CA THR A 13 -0.50 -0.44 11.48
C THR A 13 -0.39 -1.78 12.19
N GLN A 14 -1.45 -2.59 12.12
CA GLN A 14 -1.47 -3.97 12.60
C GLN A 14 -0.98 -4.92 11.50
N ALA A 15 0.22 -5.48 11.68
CA ALA A 15 0.93 -6.26 10.66
C ALA A 15 0.27 -7.61 10.31
N GLN A 16 -0.60 -8.12 11.19
CA GLN A 16 -1.37 -9.36 10.98
C GLN A 16 -2.67 -9.15 10.18
N LYS A 17 -3.15 -7.92 10.03
CA LYS A 17 -4.35 -7.64 9.22
C LYS A 17 -4.04 -7.80 7.73
N VAL A 18 -5.08 -8.03 6.93
CA VAL A 18 -4.98 -8.24 5.48
C VAL A 18 -4.13 -7.17 4.78
N GLY A 19 -4.31 -5.88 5.11
CA GLY A 19 -3.48 -4.80 4.55
C GLY A 19 -2.14 -4.55 5.24
N GLY A 20 -1.93 -5.07 6.44
CA GLY A 20 -0.63 -5.00 7.13
C GLY A 20 0.34 -6.09 6.69
N MET A 21 -0.20 -7.25 6.33
CA MET A 21 0.58 -8.43 5.99
C MET A 21 1.46 -8.24 4.74
N PRO A 22 1.02 -7.65 3.63
CA PRO A 22 1.89 -7.40 2.48
C PRO A 22 3.09 -6.52 2.81
N VAL A 23 2.89 -5.44 3.59
CA VAL A 23 3.99 -4.56 4.02
C VAL A 23 4.99 -5.34 4.87
N ARG A 24 4.51 -6.12 5.85
CA ARG A 24 5.37 -6.94 6.71
C ARG A 24 6.19 -7.93 5.88
N LEU A 25 5.53 -8.72 5.04
CA LEU A 25 6.17 -9.79 4.27
C LEU A 25 7.17 -9.23 3.27
N MET A 26 6.85 -8.13 2.59
CA MET A 26 7.81 -7.49 1.67
C MET A 26 9.06 -7.00 2.41
N ARG A 27 8.92 -6.46 3.62
CA ARG A 27 10.08 -6.07 4.44
C ARG A 27 10.87 -7.28 4.96
N GLU A 28 10.17 -8.28 5.49
CA GLU A 28 10.76 -9.50 6.06
C GLU A 28 11.56 -10.30 5.04
N PHE A 29 11.05 -10.41 3.82
CA PHE A 29 11.71 -11.11 2.71
C PHE A 29 12.62 -10.22 1.86
N GLY A 30 12.88 -8.98 2.29
CA GLY A 30 13.88 -8.12 1.66
C GLY A 30 13.51 -7.66 0.25
N PHE A 31 12.25 -7.26 0.02
CA PHE A 31 11.88 -6.57 -1.22
C PHE A 31 12.71 -5.29 -1.36
N GLN A 32 13.44 -5.20 -2.48
CA GLN A 32 14.40 -4.11 -2.74
C GLN A 32 13.75 -2.85 -3.36
N GLY A 33 12.47 -2.94 -3.74
CA GLY A 33 11.73 -1.83 -4.30
C GLY A 33 11.10 -0.92 -3.23
N ARG A 34 10.54 0.20 -3.69
CA ARG A 34 9.84 1.15 -2.83
C ARG A 34 8.48 0.59 -2.40
N ILE A 35 8.22 0.52 -1.10
CA ILE A 35 6.92 0.14 -0.54
C ILE A 35 6.17 1.44 -0.19
N VAL A 36 4.94 1.59 -0.70
CA VAL A 36 4.10 2.77 -0.46
C VAL A 36 2.82 2.36 0.30
N PRO A 37 2.78 2.51 1.63
CA PRO A 37 1.55 2.33 2.37
C PRO A 37 0.54 3.43 2.07
N VAL A 38 -0.70 3.06 1.78
CA VAL A 38 -1.81 4.00 1.60
C VAL A 38 -2.87 3.74 2.68
N HIS A 39 -3.04 4.71 3.57
CA HIS A 39 -3.96 4.64 4.71
C HIS A 39 -4.58 6.03 4.93
N PRO A 40 -5.92 6.17 5.10
CA PRO A 40 -6.58 7.48 5.17
C PRO A 40 -6.08 8.39 6.30
N GLU A 41 -5.78 7.82 7.48
CA GLU A 41 -5.42 8.60 8.68
C GLU A 41 -3.97 8.38 9.18
N ALA A 42 -3.50 7.13 9.23
CA ALA A 42 -2.17 6.79 9.71
C ALA A 42 -1.09 7.41 8.79
N ARG A 43 -0.11 8.07 9.42
CA ARG A 43 1.05 8.69 8.74
C ARG A 43 2.27 7.78 8.65
N ASP A 44 2.27 6.71 9.44
CA ASP A 44 3.31 5.68 9.45
C ASP A 44 2.64 4.30 9.48
N ILE A 45 3.14 3.39 8.65
CA ILE A 45 2.81 1.97 8.68
C ILE A 45 4.09 1.18 8.78
N GLN A 46 4.32 0.57 9.95
CA GLN A 46 5.46 -0.31 10.20
C GLN A 46 6.81 0.38 9.91
N GLY A 47 6.95 1.66 10.27
CA GLY A 47 8.16 2.46 10.07
C GLY A 47 8.32 3.02 8.65
N LEU A 48 7.29 2.93 7.81
CA LEU A 48 7.25 3.51 6.47
C LEU A 48 6.25 4.68 6.44
N PRO A 49 6.64 5.84 5.86
CA PRO A 49 5.71 6.94 5.64
C PRO A 49 4.51 6.52 4.81
N ALA A 50 3.32 6.87 5.26
CA ALA A 50 2.07 6.54 4.59
C ALA A 50 1.39 7.79 4.03
N VAL A 51 0.74 7.63 2.88
CA VAL A 51 -0.05 8.69 2.25
C VAL A 51 -1.55 8.41 2.37
N PRO A 52 -2.41 9.44 2.41
CA PRO A 52 -3.85 9.26 2.59
C PRO A 52 -4.55 8.66 1.36
N ARG A 53 -3.99 8.86 0.16
CA ARG A 53 -4.48 8.32 -1.13
C ARG A 53 -3.32 8.12 -2.08
N LEU A 54 -3.47 7.18 -3.04
CA LEU A 54 -2.38 6.80 -3.95
C LEU A 54 -1.92 7.98 -4.82
N ARG A 55 -2.83 8.84 -5.28
CA ARG A 55 -2.51 10.05 -6.07
C ARG A 55 -1.54 11.04 -5.41
N PHE A 56 -1.29 10.91 -4.11
CA PHE A 56 -0.34 11.76 -3.38
C PHE A 56 1.05 11.13 -3.28
N ALA A 57 1.22 9.90 -3.74
CA ALA A 57 2.52 9.25 -3.88
C ALA A 57 3.12 9.51 -5.27
N GLU A 58 4.43 9.30 -5.38
CA GLU A 58 5.05 9.08 -6.68
C GLU A 58 4.45 7.84 -7.36
N PRO A 59 4.46 7.78 -8.72
CA PRO A 59 4.00 6.62 -9.47
C PRO A 59 4.55 5.29 -8.95
N VAL A 60 3.73 4.25 -9.06
CA VAL A 60 4.04 2.89 -8.65
C VAL A 60 3.82 1.89 -9.78
N ASP A 61 4.58 0.80 -9.80
CA ASP A 61 4.48 -0.23 -10.83
C ASP A 61 3.34 -1.23 -10.55
N MET A 62 2.94 -1.36 -9.28
CA MET A 62 1.95 -2.32 -8.82
C MET A 62 1.21 -1.80 -7.58
N ALA A 63 -0.07 -2.17 -7.46
CA ALA A 63 -0.88 -1.93 -6.28
C ALA A 63 -1.48 -3.23 -5.73
N ILE A 64 -1.41 -3.40 -4.41
CA ILE A 64 -2.12 -4.43 -3.67
C ILE A 64 -3.32 -3.78 -2.99
N VAL A 65 -4.53 -4.23 -3.30
CA VAL A 65 -5.78 -3.62 -2.82
C VAL A 65 -6.36 -4.45 -1.66
N CYS A 66 -6.32 -3.90 -0.45
CA CYS A 66 -6.76 -4.52 0.80
C CYS A 66 -7.81 -3.66 1.51
N VAL A 67 -8.88 -3.28 0.80
CA VAL A 67 -9.94 -2.40 1.31
C VAL A 67 -11.29 -3.14 1.41
N PRO A 68 -12.25 -2.65 2.21
CA PRO A 68 -13.61 -3.17 2.20
C PRO A 68 -14.25 -3.07 0.81
N ARG A 69 -15.21 -3.96 0.51
CA ARG A 69 -15.92 -4.03 -0.77
C ARG A 69 -16.36 -2.67 -1.31
N ALA A 70 -16.94 -1.83 -0.46
CA ALA A 70 -17.46 -0.52 -0.85
C ALA A 70 -16.39 0.45 -1.38
N ALA A 71 -15.12 0.24 -1.03
CA ALA A 71 -14.01 1.11 -1.42
C ALA A 71 -13.20 0.58 -2.61
N VAL A 72 -13.50 -0.62 -3.12
CA VAL A 72 -12.71 -1.27 -4.19
C VAL A 72 -12.70 -0.44 -5.47
N LEU A 73 -13.85 0.07 -5.91
CA LEU A 73 -13.93 0.86 -7.15
C LEU A 73 -13.09 2.13 -7.07
N GLN A 74 -13.13 2.83 -5.94
CA GLN A 74 -12.30 4.02 -5.73
C GLN A 74 -10.81 3.66 -5.69
N ALA A 75 -10.45 2.56 -5.03
CA ALA A 75 -9.05 2.12 -4.97
C ALA A 75 -8.49 1.76 -6.36
N VAL A 76 -9.32 1.21 -7.25
CA VAL A 76 -8.92 0.92 -8.64
C VAL A 76 -8.84 2.20 -9.47
N ALA A 77 -9.77 3.15 -9.29
CA ALA A 77 -9.71 4.45 -9.95
C ALA A 77 -8.42 5.21 -9.59
N ASP A 78 -8.06 5.21 -8.31
CA ASP A 78 -6.81 5.81 -7.81
C ASP A 78 -5.53 5.20 -8.44
N CYS A 79 -5.60 4.04 -9.11
CA CYS A 79 -4.47 3.40 -9.79
C CYS A 79 -4.29 3.81 -11.25
N VAL A 80 -5.27 4.49 -11.85
CA VAL A 80 -5.27 4.88 -13.27
C VAL A 80 -5.31 6.38 -13.49
N ASP A 81 -5.49 7.15 -12.42
CA ASP A 81 -5.43 8.62 -12.37
C ASP A 81 -3.99 9.13 -12.26
#